data_AF-A0A351X448-F1
#
_entry.id   AF-A0A351X448-F1
#
_cell.length_a   1.000
_cell.length_b   1.000
_cell.length_c   1.000
_cell.angle_alpha   90.00
_cell.angle_beta   90.00
_cell.angle_gamma   90.00
#
_symmetry.space_group_name_H-M   'P 1'
#
loop_
_entity.id
_entity.type
_entity.pdbx_description
1 polymer ?
#
loop_
_entity_poly.entity_id
_entity_poly.type
_entity_poly.pdbx_seq_one_letter_code
_entity_poly.pdbx_strand_id
1 'polypeptide(L)'
;ARGKDNFRTFEASWAEKRAYIASAVNALGNTPRSEQARSRLAALQPGVPSLAGWKQPSSAESVLDLPGLAAQFDLKTGALIAWQVKPGGKFWADGDHPLGLLRYQTFSADDYERFFRQYIRPEEQNNDWSREDFTKPGLENAHPVSRYWQPVVVDGYQKDNACLFHLTGEPESVSNYGCPRDFYLKYTFNQAKPELEIDLQWFNKQACRMPEALWFSFIPRTPGEASWSIDKLGQDVSPLDVVENGNRHLHASGQYVRVEDAEGDLTITALDSTLVAPGEPSLLNFHNGQPDMTRGVHFNLYNNLWGTNFPMWFEEDCRFRFVIRKCCV
;
A
#
# COMPACT_ATOMS: atom_id res chain seq x y z
N ALA A 1 26.18 -11.13 -2.38
CA ALA A 1 25.54 -12.01 -1.37
C ALA A 1 24.56 -13.00 -2.00
N ARG A 2 23.54 -12.55 -2.76
CA ARG A 2 22.47 -13.36 -3.38
C ARG A 2 22.92 -14.67 -4.05
N GLY A 3 24.08 -14.69 -4.71
CA GLY A 3 24.59 -15.87 -5.41
C GLY A 3 25.15 -17.01 -4.53
N LYS A 4 25.22 -16.87 -3.20
CA LYS A 4 25.67 -17.95 -2.31
C LYS A 4 24.59 -19.04 -2.18
N ASP A 5 25.01 -20.29 -1.97
CA ASP A 5 24.12 -21.45 -1.97
C ASP A 5 22.98 -21.35 -0.95
N ASN A 6 23.27 -20.89 0.27
CA ASN A 6 22.26 -20.71 1.31
C ASN A 6 21.14 -19.73 0.89
N PHE A 7 21.48 -18.65 0.17
CA PHE A 7 20.48 -17.70 -0.33
C PHE A 7 19.71 -18.24 -1.53
N ARG A 8 20.36 -19.00 -2.42
CA ARG A 8 19.69 -19.68 -3.53
C ARG A 8 18.69 -20.73 -3.04
N THR A 9 19.07 -21.53 -2.04
CA THR A 9 18.16 -22.50 -1.40
C THR A 9 16.95 -21.79 -0.80
N PHE A 10 17.16 -20.66 -0.13
CA PHE A 10 16.07 -19.87 0.42
C PHE A 10 15.14 -19.33 -0.68
N GLU A 11 15.65 -18.72 -1.74
CA GLU A 11 14.82 -18.25 -2.88
C GLU A 11 14.09 -19.41 -3.57
N ALA A 12 14.72 -20.57 -3.72
CA ALA A 12 14.09 -21.76 -4.29
C ALA A 12 12.90 -22.24 -3.44
N SER A 13 12.99 -22.16 -2.12
CA SER A 13 11.86 -22.50 -1.23
C SER A 13 10.63 -21.60 -1.47
N TRP A 14 10.85 -20.32 -1.83
CA TRP A 14 9.77 -19.40 -2.21
C TRP A 14 9.13 -19.77 -3.54
N ALA A 15 9.96 -20.10 -4.54
CA ALA A 15 9.48 -20.57 -5.83
C ALA A 15 8.63 -21.85 -5.66
N GLU A 16 9.05 -22.78 -4.81
CA GLU A 16 8.30 -23.99 -4.46
C GLU A 16 6.93 -23.65 -3.86
N LYS A 17 6.86 -22.77 -2.85
CA LYS A 17 5.59 -22.39 -2.22
C LYS A 17 4.62 -21.73 -3.20
N ARG A 18 5.13 -20.89 -4.11
CA ARG A 18 4.29 -20.25 -5.14
C ARG A 18 3.79 -21.24 -6.18
N ALA A 19 4.57 -22.26 -6.50
CA ALA A 19 4.16 -23.32 -7.43
C ALA A 19 2.91 -24.08 -6.95
N TYR A 20 2.62 -24.09 -5.63
CA TYR A 20 1.41 -24.73 -5.10
C TYR A 20 0.12 -24.12 -5.67
N ILE A 21 0.10 -22.84 -6.02
CA ILE A 21 -1.05 -22.20 -6.68
C ILE A 21 -1.30 -22.86 -8.04
N ALA A 22 -0.26 -23.04 -8.85
CA ALA A 22 -0.37 -23.69 -10.15
C ALA A 22 -0.78 -25.17 -9.99
N SER A 23 -0.20 -25.87 -9.01
CA SER A 23 -0.57 -27.26 -8.69
C SER A 23 -2.05 -27.38 -8.30
N ALA A 24 -2.57 -26.47 -7.48
CA ALA A 24 -3.97 -26.44 -7.09
C ALA A 24 -4.91 -26.21 -8.29
N VAL A 25 -4.56 -25.28 -9.19
CA VAL A 25 -5.33 -25.04 -10.42
C VAL A 25 -5.27 -26.26 -11.36
N ASN A 26 -4.12 -26.91 -11.47
CA ASN A 26 -3.96 -28.11 -12.29
C ASN A 26 -4.75 -29.29 -11.74
N ALA A 27 -4.87 -29.42 -10.41
CA ALA A 27 -5.68 -30.46 -9.76
C ALA A 27 -7.18 -30.37 -10.10
N LEU A 28 -7.67 -29.23 -10.59
CA LEU A 28 -9.04 -29.06 -11.08
C LEU A 28 -9.27 -29.67 -12.48
N GLY A 29 -8.21 -30.16 -13.15
CA GLY A 29 -8.29 -30.76 -14.49
C GLY A 29 -8.85 -29.81 -15.57
N ASN A 30 -9.50 -30.39 -16.58
CA ASN A 30 -10.14 -29.64 -17.67
C ASN A 30 -11.60 -29.36 -17.32
N THR A 31 -11.82 -28.46 -16.36
CA THR A 31 -13.17 -28.07 -15.90
C THR A 31 -13.39 -26.58 -16.07
N PRO A 32 -14.64 -26.11 -16.16
CA PRO A 32 -14.93 -24.67 -16.19
C PRO A 32 -14.36 -23.90 -14.99
N ARG A 33 -14.18 -24.57 -13.85
CA ARG A 33 -13.55 -23.99 -12.65
C ARG A 33 -12.07 -23.72 -12.85
N SER A 34 -11.34 -24.57 -13.57
CA SER A 34 -9.92 -24.36 -13.82
C SER A 34 -9.70 -23.21 -14.81
N GLU A 35 -10.55 -23.09 -15.83
CA GLU A 35 -10.56 -21.94 -16.75
C GLU A 35 -10.84 -20.62 -16.01
N GLN A 36 -11.85 -20.61 -15.14
CA GLN A 36 -12.16 -19.46 -14.29
C GLN A 36 -10.97 -19.09 -13.39
N ALA A 37 -10.36 -20.08 -12.72
CA ALA A 37 -9.21 -19.83 -11.85
C ALA A 37 -8.02 -19.25 -12.61
N ARG A 38 -7.69 -19.80 -13.80
CA ARG A 38 -6.63 -19.27 -14.68
C ARG A 38 -6.93 -17.85 -15.12
N SER A 39 -8.17 -17.57 -15.53
CA SER A 39 -8.60 -16.22 -15.94
C SER A 39 -8.48 -15.22 -14.79
N ARG A 40 -8.91 -15.60 -13.57
CA ARG A 40 -8.78 -14.76 -12.38
C ARG A 40 -7.32 -14.47 -12.04
N LEU A 41 -6.45 -15.48 -12.04
CA LEU A 41 -5.02 -15.31 -11.77
C LEU A 41 -4.33 -14.45 -12.83
N ALA A 42 -4.64 -14.66 -14.11
CA ALA A 42 -4.14 -13.83 -15.20
C ALA A 42 -4.56 -12.36 -15.04
N ALA A 43 -5.80 -12.12 -14.59
CA ALA A 43 -6.30 -10.78 -14.34
C ALA A 43 -5.63 -10.07 -13.14
N LEU A 44 -4.89 -10.78 -12.28
CA LEU A 44 -4.10 -10.18 -11.19
C LEU A 44 -2.70 -9.75 -11.65
N GLN A 45 -2.22 -10.27 -12.79
CA GLN A 45 -0.89 -9.94 -13.28
C GLN A 45 -0.80 -8.45 -13.63
N PRO A 46 0.29 -7.77 -13.23
CA PRO A 46 0.54 -6.41 -13.64
C PRO A 46 0.71 -6.32 -15.15
N GLY A 47 0.20 -5.24 -15.74
CA GLY A 47 0.35 -4.94 -17.16
C GLY A 47 0.45 -3.44 -17.40
N VAL A 48 1.46 -3.03 -18.15
CA VAL A 48 1.63 -1.64 -18.58
C VAL A 48 0.37 -1.22 -19.34
N PRO A 49 -0.33 -0.15 -18.92
CA PRO A 49 -1.59 0.24 -19.52
C PRO A 49 -1.39 0.71 -20.95
N SER A 50 -2.29 0.27 -21.84
CA SER A 50 -2.36 0.85 -23.19
C SER A 50 -2.90 2.27 -23.13
N LEU A 51 -2.18 3.21 -23.76
CA LEU A 51 -2.58 4.62 -23.87
C LEU A 51 -3.59 4.87 -25.01
N ALA A 52 -4.08 3.82 -25.68
CA ALA A 52 -5.05 3.97 -26.77
C ALA A 52 -6.37 4.60 -26.28
N GLY A 53 -6.71 5.77 -26.87
CA GLY A 53 -7.91 6.54 -26.55
C GLY A 53 -7.81 7.38 -25.28
N TRP A 54 -6.66 7.36 -24.59
CA TRP A 54 -6.36 8.29 -23.50
C TRP A 54 -5.96 9.65 -24.07
N LYS A 55 -6.33 10.72 -23.38
CA LYS A 55 -5.94 12.09 -23.74
C LYS A 55 -5.10 12.68 -22.61
N GLN A 56 -4.01 13.34 -22.95
CA GLN A 56 -3.28 14.15 -21.97
C GLN A 56 -4.11 15.41 -21.69
N PRO A 57 -4.49 15.67 -20.44
CA PRO A 57 -5.15 16.92 -20.09
C PRO A 57 -4.17 18.09 -20.28
N SER A 58 -4.69 19.29 -20.49
CA SER A 58 -3.83 20.47 -20.46
C SER A 58 -3.23 20.63 -19.06
N SER A 59 -2.05 21.25 -18.91
CA SER A 59 -1.38 21.42 -17.61
C SER A 59 -2.21 22.18 -16.56
N ALA A 60 -3.29 22.84 -16.97
CA ALA A 60 -4.26 23.52 -16.11
C ALA A 60 -5.39 22.61 -15.59
N GLU A 61 -5.57 21.41 -16.14
CA GLU A 61 -6.71 20.52 -15.86
C GLU A 61 -6.28 19.37 -14.93
N SER A 62 -6.17 19.67 -13.64
CA SER A 62 -6.12 18.66 -12.57
C SER A 62 -7.49 18.11 -12.18
N VAL A 63 -8.52 18.49 -12.94
CA VAL A 63 -9.93 18.26 -12.61
C VAL A 63 -10.55 17.27 -13.58
N LEU A 64 -11.25 16.29 -13.05
CA LEU A 64 -12.20 15.46 -13.79
C LEU A 64 -13.61 15.95 -13.44
N ASP A 65 -14.29 16.54 -14.41
CA ASP A 65 -15.64 17.06 -14.23
C ASP A 65 -16.68 16.22 -14.98
N LEU A 66 -17.52 15.51 -14.22
CA LEU A 66 -18.60 14.68 -14.76
C LEU A 66 -19.97 15.25 -14.31
N PRO A 67 -21.09 14.86 -14.97
CA PRO A 67 -22.41 15.38 -14.63
C PRO A 67 -22.79 15.19 -13.16
N GLY A 68 -22.42 14.05 -12.54
CA GLY A 68 -22.80 13.72 -11.16
C GLY A 68 -21.67 13.80 -10.13
N LEU A 69 -20.42 14.07 -10.55
CA LEU A 69 -19.29 14.15 -9.63
C LEU A 69 -18.17 15.04 -10.18
N ALA A 70 -17.35 15.57 -9.29
CA ALA A 70 -16.10 16.23 -9.64
C ALA A 70 -14.96 15.65 -8.80
N ALA A 71 -13.78 15.53 -9.40
CA ALA A 71 -12.57 15.09 -8.73
C ALA A 71 -11.39 15.98 -9.10
N GLN A 72 -10.47 16.18 -8.15
CA GLN A 72 -9.23 16.92 -8.36
C GLN A 72 -8.03 16.13 -7.84
N PHE A 73 -6.91 16.24 -8.53
CA PHE A 73 -5.68 15.52 -8.21
C PHE A 73 -4.51 16.47 -7.96
N ASP A 74 -3.62 16.07 -7.06
CA ASP A 74 -2.30 16.68 -6.95
C ASP A 74 -1.44 16.20 -8.13
N LEU A 75 -1.07 17.12 -9.02
CA LEU A 75 -0.28 16.80 -10.22
C LEU A 75 1.18 16.42 -9.92
N LYS A 76 1.66 16.57 -8.68
CA LYS A 76 2.98 16.09 -8.27
C LYS A 76 2.94 14.64 -7.82
N THR A 77 1.90 14.24 -7.07
CA THR A 77 1.83 12.94 -6.40
C THR A 77 0.81 11.99 -7.00
N GLY A 78 -0.10 12.48 -7.84
CA GLY A 78 -1.21 11.73 -8.41
C GLY A 78 -2.35 11.46 -7.41
N ALA A 79 -2.22 11.90 -6.16
CA ALA A 79 -3.20 11.65 -5.12
C ALA A 79 -4.49 12.46 -5.36
N LEU A 80 -5.62 11.89 -4.96
CA LEU A 80 -6.93 12.56 -5.03
C LEU A 80 -7.05 13.55 -3.88
N ILE A 81 -7.19 14.84 -4.22
CA ILE A 81 -7.28 15.98 -3.28
C ILE A 81 -8.63 16.69 -3.33
N ALA A 82 -9.56 16.25 -4.16
CA ALA A 82 -10.97 16.58 -4.00
C ALA A 82 -11.81 15.49 -4.63
N TRP A 83 -12.91 15.11 -3.99
CA TRP A 83 -13.91 14.24 -4.59
C TRP A 83 -15.28 14.60 -4.07
N GLN A 84 -16.12 15.14 -4.94
CA GLN A 84 -17.47 15.61 -4.63
C GLN A 84 -18.50 14.87 -5.47
N VAL A 85 -19.58 14.42 -4.83
CA VAL A 85 -20.81 13.96 -5.50
C VAL A 85 -21.75 15.16 -5.63
N LYS A 86 -22.34 15.39 -6.80
CA LYS A 86 -23.17 16.57 -7.07
C LYS A 86 -24.67 16.29 -6.91
N PRO A 87 -25.48 17.30 -6.51
CA PRO A 87 -25.06 18.61 -5.98
C PRO A 87 -24.76 18.54 -4.47
N GLY A 88 -23.64 19.13 -4.03
CA GLY A 88 -23.41 19.47 -2.62
C GLY A 88 -22.86 18.37 -1.70
N GLY A 89 -22.36 17.25 -2.24
CA GLY A 89 -21.77 16.20 -1.42
C GLY A 89 -20.51 16.65 -0.64
N LYS A 90 -20.28 16.01 0.50
CA LYS A 90 -19.10 16.23 1.36
C LYS A 90 -17.78 15.98 0.63
N PHE A 91 -16.81 16.85 0.90
CA PHE A 91 -15.42 16.68 0.51
C PHE A 91 -14.70 15.78 1.52
N TRP A 92 -14.32 14.60 1.07
CA TRP A 92 -13.52 13.64 1.84
C TRP A 92 -12.02 13.79 1.64
N ALA A 93 -11.60 14.67 0.74
CA ALA A 93 -10.20 14.93 0.43
C ALA A 93 -9.98 16.43 0.21
N ASP A 94 -8.80 16.91 0.62
CA ASP A 94 -8.25 18.22 0.31
C ASP A 94 -6.72 18.10 0.15
N GLY A 95 -5.99 19.22 0.04
CA GLY A 95 -4.53 19.22 -0.12
C GLY A 95 -3.77 18.64 1.08
N ASP A 96 -4.32 18.77 2.29
CA ASP A 96 -3.73 18.23 3.52
C ASP A 96 -4.25 16.81 3.85
N HIS A 97 -5.38 16.43 3.25
CA HIS A 97 -6.09 15.17 3.44
C HIS A 97 -6.21 14.38 2.12
N PRO A 98 -5.10 13.89 1.54
CA PRO A 98 -5.13 13.18 0.26
C PRO A 98 -5.64 11.73 0.39
N LEU A 99 -6.32 11.26 -0.65
CA LEU A 99 -6.70 9.86 -0.83
C LEU A 99 -5.85 9.20 -1.91
N GLY A 100 -5.10 8.16 -1.53
CA GLY A 100 -4.23 7.41 -2.42
C GLY A 100 -2.85 8.07 -2.63
N LEU A 101 -2.20 8.46 -1.53
CA LEU A 101 -0.82 8.96 -1.55
C LEU A 101 0.17 7.80 -1.47
N LEU A 102 0.95 7.61 -2.55
CA LEU A 102 2.02 6.62 -2.65
C LEU A 102 3.33 7.15 -2.06
N ARG A 103 3.98 6.36 -1.20
CA ARG A 103 5.32 6.65 -0.66
C ARG A 103 6.18 5.40 -0.64
N TYR A 104 7.47 5.56 -0.94
CA TYR A 104 8.49 4.55 -0.71
C TYR A 104 9.27 4.91 0.56
N GLN A 105 9.64 3.92 1.37
CA GLN A 105 10.34 4.12 2.63
C GLN A 105 11.57 3.23 2.68
N THR A 106 12.68 3.79 3.14
CA THR A 106 13.90 3.06 3.51
C THR A 106 14.13 3.19 5.00
N PHE A 107 14.85 2.23 5.58
CA PHE A 107 15.14 2.18 7.01
C PHE A 107 16.65 2.09 7.26
N SER A 108 17.10 2.61 8.40
CA SER A 108 18.50 2.55 8.83
C SER A 108 18.76 1.38 9.79
N ALA A 109 20.03 1.17 10.14
CA ALA A 109 20.38 0.27 11.24
C ALA A 109 19.81 0.76 12.59
N ASP A 110 19.70 2.07 12.78
CA ASP A 110 19.15 2.66 14.01
C ASP A 110 17.64 2.38 14.15
N ASP A 111 16.90 2.28 13.04
CA ASP A 111 15.50 1.87 13.09
C ASP A 111 15.33 0.44 13.64
N TYR A 112 16.19 -0.49 13.19
CA TYR A 112 16.22 -1.84 13.72
C TYR A 112 16.63 -1.88 15.18
N GLU A 113 17.66 -1.11 15.57
CA GLU A 113 18.12 -1.08 16.95
C GLU A 113 17.06 -0.48 17.89
N ARG A 114 16.35 0.58 17.45
CA ARG A 114 15.19 1.12 18.17
C ARG A 114 14.12 0.06 18.35
N PHE A 115 13.70 -0.60 17.26
CA PHE A 115 12.67 -1.64 17.30
C PHE A 115 13.09 -2.82 18.18
N PHE A 116 14.33 -3.28 18.09
CA PHE A 116 14.88 -4.38 18.89
C PHE A 116 14.75 -4.08 20.39
N ARG A 117 15.12 -2.87 20.82
CA ARG A 117 14.99 -2.45 22.23
C ARG A 117 13.55 -2.31 22.70
N GLN A 118 12.66 -1.88 21.81
CA GLN A 118 11.24 -1.70 22.09
C GLN A 118 10.47 -3.03 22.18
N TYR A 119 10.80 -3.99 21.30
CA TYR A 119 10.00 -5.19 21.08
C TYR A 119 10.57 -6.42 21.78
N ILE A 120 11.90 -6.58 21.83
CA ILE A 120 12.54 -7.75 22.44
C ILE A 120 12.70 -7.53 23.93
N ARG A 121 12.24 -8.50 24.73
CA ARG A 121 12.34 -8.46 26.19
C ARG A 121 13.81 -8.34 26.62
N PRO A 122 14.12 -7.54 27.66
CA PRO A 122 15.51 -7.31 28.09
C PRO A 122 16.34 -8.58 28.30
N GLU A 123 15.73 -9.63 28.87
CA GLU A 123 16.38 -10.92 29.11
C GLU A 123 16.75 -11.69 27.83
N GLU A 124 16.08 -11.41 26.71
CA GLU A 124 16.35 -12.03 25.40
C GLU A 124 17.35 -11.23 24.57
N GLN A 125 17.57 -9.94 24.88
CA GLN A 125 18.39 -9.04 24.06
C GLN A 125 19.86 -9.44 23.94
N ASN A 126 20.35 -10.27 24.86
CA ASN A 126 21.72 -10.81 24.84
C ASN A 126 21.82 -12.17 24.13
N ASN A 127 20.71 -12.72 23.63
CA ASN A 127 20.71 -13.99 22.90
C ASN A 127 20.94 -13.74 21.41
N ASP A 128 21.92 -14.43 20.82
CA ASP A 128 22.30 -14.28 19.41
C ASP A 128 21.12 -14.46 18.45
N TRP A 129 20.27 -15.47 18.70
CA TRP A 129 19.12 -15.78 17.85
C TRP A 129 18.14 -14.60 17.72
N SER A 130 17.92 -13.83 18.80
CA SER A 130 16.95 -12.74 18.80
C SER A 130 17.44 -11.58 17.93
N ARG A 131 18.74 -11.30 17.97
CA ARG A 131 19.34 -10.24 17.16
C ARG A 131 19.39 -10.65 15.69
N GLU A 132 19.75 -11.89 15.39
CA GLU A 132 19.75 -12.39 14.02
C GLU A 132 18.36 -12.38 13.37
N ASP A 133 17.31 -12.63 14.14
CA ASP A 133 15.93 -12.73 13.64
C ASP A 133 15.22 -11.36 13.53
N PHE A 134 15.45 -10.46 14.49
CA PHE A 134 14.76 -9.16 14.58
C PHE A 134 15.59 -7.97 14.12
N THR A 135 16.82 -8.20 13.64
CA THR A 135 17.64 -7.18 12.98
C THR A 135 18.11 -7.65 11.61
N LYS A 136 18.85 -6.79 10.89
CA LYS A 136 19.53 -7.17 9.64
C LYS A 136 21.04 -7.09 9.83
N PRO A 137 21.71 -8.19 10.24
CA PRO A 137 23.15 -8.19 10.44
C PRO A 137 23.93 -7.73 9.20
N GLY A 138 24.89 -6.83 9.41
CA GLY A 138 25.72 -6.25 8.35
C GLY A 138 25.17 -4.97 7.72
N LEU A 139 23.93 -4.58 8.05
CA LEU A 139 23.28 -3.37 7.52
C LEU A 139 24.04 -2.10 7.90
N GLU A 140 24.65 -2.08 9.08
CA GLU A 140 25.47 -0.98 9.60
C GLU A 140 26.62 -0.61 8.66
N ASN A 141 27.15 -1.56 7.88
CA ASN A 141 28.24 -1.32 6.93
C ASN A 141 27.75 -0.68 5.62
N ALA A 142 26.43 -0.73 5.35
CA ALA A 142 25.83 -0.17 4.14
C ALA A 142 25.32 1.26 4.34
N HIS A 143 25.22 1.72 5.60
CA HIS A 143 24.74 3.06 5.98
C HIS A 143 23.48 3.55 5.21
N PRO A 144 22.42 2.74 5.11
CA PRO A 144 21.21 3.17 4.41
C PRO A 144 20.52 4.31 5.16
N VAL A 145 19.93 5.23 4.40
CA VAL A 145 19.18 6.36 4.99
C VAL A 145 17.79 5.92 5.40
N SER A 146 17.34 6.37 6.57
CA SER A 146 15.94 6.23 6.99
C SER A 146 15.15 7.46 6.54
N ARG A 147 14.26 7.29 5.57
CA ARG A 147 13.38 8.37 5.09
C ARG A 147 12.27 7.84 4.19
N TYR A 148 11.31 8.71 3.92
CA TYR A 148 10.40 8.57 2.80
C TYR A 148 11.00 9.17 1.53
N TRP A 149 10.61 8.57 0.41
CA TRP A 149 10.84 8.98 -0.95
C TRP A 149 9.48 9.11 -1.63
N GLN A 150 9.31 10.13 -2.45
CA GLN A 150 8.04 10.47 -3.09
C GLN A 150 8.13 10.19 -4.59
N PRO A 151 7.51 9.10 -5.08
CA PRO A 151 7.26 8.96 -6.52
C PRO A 151 6.52 10.19 -7.05
N VAL A 152 6.93 10.67 -8.21
CA VAL A 152 6.39 11.89 -8.83
C VAL A 152 5.73 11.57 -10.16
N VAL A 153 4.60 12.23 -10.43
CA VAL A 153 3.91 12.13 -11.72
C VAL A 153 4.79 12.71 -12.83
N VAL A 154 4.96 11.96 -13.90
CA VAL A 154 5.63 12.40 -15.13
C VAL A 154 4.65 12.59 -16.28
N ASP A 155 3.55 11.83 -16.28
CA ASP A 155 2.46 11.97 -17.25
C ASP A 155 1.10 11.73 -16.58
N GLY A 156 0.09 12.49 -17.04
CA GLY A 156 -1.31 12.32 -16.65
C GLY A 156 -2.18 12.12 -17.88
N TYR A 157 -3.23 11.33 -17.73
CA TYR A 157 -4.15 11.00 -18.81
C TYR A 157 -5.59 10.92 -18.30
N GLN A 158 -6.53 11.25 -19.18
CA GLN A 158 -7.97 11.11 -18.92
C GLN A 158 -8.65 10.33 -20.05
N LYS A 159 -9.64 9.51 -19.68
CA LYS A 159 -10.49 8.77 -20.60
C LYS A 159 -11.83 8.50 -19.93
N ASP A 160 -12.91 8.99 -20.53
CA ASP A 160 -14.29 8.83 -20.03
C ASP A 160 -14.42 9.24 -18.55
N ASN A 161 -14.63 8.28 -17.65
CA ASN A 161 -14.76 8.44 -16.20
C ASN A 161 -13.49 8.05 -15.43
N ALA A 162 -12.34 7.98 -16.09
CA ALA A 162 -11.08 7.52 -15.53
C ALA A 162 -9.94 8.51 -15.72
N CYS A 163 -9.04 8.52 -14.74
CA CYS A 163 -7.75 9.22 -14.78
C CYS A 163 -6.62 8.21 -14.59
N LEU A 164 -5.52 8.37 -15.31
CA LEU A 164 -4.33 7.54 -15.22
C LEU A 164 -3.11 8.44 -15.04
N PHE A 165 -2.30 8.15 -14.04
CA PHE A 165 -1.03 8.81 -13.81
C PHE A 165 0.11 7.80 -13.98
N HIS A 166 1.13 8.19 -14.73
CA HIS A 166 2.43 7.52 -14.73
C HIS A 166 3.33 8.29 -13.77
N LEU A 167 3.84 7.60 -12.75
CA LEU A 167 4.78 8.13 -11.79
C LEU A 167 6.12 7.42 -11.90
N THR A 168 7.19 8.13 -11.52
CA THR A 168 8.53 7.54 -11.43
C THR A 168 9.12 7.71 -10.03
N GLY A 169 9.87 6.72 -9.58
CA GLY A 169 10.61 6.79 -8.32
C GLY A 169 11.77 7.80 -8.39
N GLU A 170 12.13 8.38 -7.24
CA GLU A 170 13.29 9.30 -7.17
C GLU A 170 14.58 8.57 -7.63
N PRO A 171 15.44 9.19 -8.46
CA PRO A 171 16.60 8.50 -9.05
C PRO A 171 17.52 7.79 -8.06
N GLU A 172 17.74 8.39 -6.89
CA GLU A 172 18.56 7.80 -5.82
C GLU A 172 17.88 6.55 -5.24
N SER A 173 16.58 6.60 -4.95
CA SER A 173 15.80 5.48 -4.44
C SER A 173 15.72 4.31 -5.43
N VAL A 174 15.69 4.59 -6.73
CA VAL A 174 15.63 3.57 -7.80
C VAL A 174 17.01 2.94 -8.06
N SER A 175 18.09 3.72 -7.95
CA SER A 175 19.43 3.26 -8.31
C SER A 175 20.17 2.58 -7.15
N ASN A 176 19.95 3.06 -5.92
CA ASN A 176 20.68 2.61 -4.73
C ASN A 176 19.84 1.72 -3.81
N TYR A 177 18.51 1.73 -3.99
CA TYR A 177 17.58 0.94 -3.20
C TYR A 177 16.66 0.13 -4.13
N GLY A 178 15.53 -0.35 -3.64
CA GLY A 178 14.60 -1.18 -4.39
C GLY A 178 13.31 -0.47 -4.78
N CYS A 179 13.32 0.86 -4.88
CA CYS A 179 12.16 1.61 -5.36
C CYS A 179 11.86 1.19 -6.82
N PRO A 180 10.62 0.79 -7.15
CA PRO A 180 10.22 0.60 -8.53
C PRO A 180 10.48 1.85 -9.37
N ARG A 181 10.91 1.65 -10.62
CA ARG A 181 11.17 2.77 -11.53
C ARG A 181 9.88 3.44 -11.95
N ASP A 182 8.88 2.63 -12.27
CA ASP A 182 7.64 3.07 -12.90
C ASP A 182 6.44 2.63 -12.07
N PHE A 183 5.48 3.53 -11.92
CA PHE A 183 4.18 3.25 -11.31
C PHE A 183 3.07 3.76 -12.23
N TYR A 184 1.99 3.00 -12.32
CA TYR A 184 0.76 3.42 -12.98
C TYR A 184 -0.37 3.43 -11.96
N LEU A 185 -0.93 4.61 -11.72
CA LEU A 185 -2.01 4.83 -10.77
C LEU A 185 -3.26 5.27 -11.52
N LYS A 186 -4.25 4.38 -11.59
CA LYS A 186 -5.51 4.62 -12.29
C LYS A 186 -6.65 4.76 -11.30
N TYR A 187 -7.43 5.82 -11.49
CA TYR A 187 -8.69 6.07 -10.81
C TYR A 187 -9.84 5.84 -11.79
N THR A 188 -10.89 5.14 -11.38
CA THR A 188 -12.10 4.94 -12.20
C THR A 188 -13.33 5.22 -11.35
N PHE A 189 -14.09 6.25 -11.73
CA PHE A 189 -15.23 6.74 -10.95
C PHE A 189 -16.53 6.11 -11.43
N ASN A 190 -17.29 5.52 -10.52
CA ASN A 190 -18.63 5.04 -10.86
C ASN A 190 -19.59 6.25 -10.99
N GLN A 191 -20.27 6.37 -12.13
CA GLN A 191 -21.22 7.47 -12.37
C GLN A 191 -22.59 7.22 -11.75
N ALA A 192 -22.92 5.97 -11.42
CA ALA A 192 -24.22 5.57 -10.86
C ALA A 192 -24.20 5.41 -9.33
N LYS A 193 -23.02 5.24 -8.74
CA LYS A 193 -22.82 5.07 -7.29
C LYS A 193 -21.64 5.91 -6.84
N PRO A 194 -21.62 6.40 -5.59
CA PRO A 194 -20.48 7.14 -5.03
C PRO A 194 -19.30 6.22 -4.68
N GLU A 195 -18.79 5.53 -5.70
CA GLU A 195 -17.72 4.54 -5.62
C GLU A 195 -16.56 4.95 -6.54
N LEU A 196 -15.35 4.75 -6.03
CA LEU A 196 -14.11 4.97 -6.75
C LEU A 196 -13.27 3.70 -6.70
N GLU A 197 -12.88 3.19 -7.86
CA GLU A 197 -11.88 2.14 -7.98
C GLU A 197 -10.49 2.75 -8.20
N ILE A 198 -9.50 2.22 -7.50
CA ILE A 198 -8.09 2.59 -7.65
C ILE A 198 -7.30 1.34 -8.03
N ASP A 199 -6.47 1.45 -9.05
CA ASP A 199 -5.63 0.38 -9.57
C ASP A 199 -4.20 0.90 -9.66
N LEU A 200 -3.38 0.50 -8.69
CA LEU A 200 -1.97 0.87 -8.58
C LEU A 200 -1.11 -0.31 -9.04
N GLN A 201 -0.23 -0.06 -10.00
CA GLN A 201 0.73 -1.04 -10.48
C GLN A 201 2.14 -0.46 -10.43
N TRP A 202 3.15 -1.30 -10.18
CA TRP A 202 4.55 -0.91 -10.32
C TRP A 202 5.32 -1.85 -11.22
N PHE A 203 6.38 -1.32 -11.83
CA PHE A 203 7.21 -2.03 -12.78
C PHE A 203 8.70 -1.77 -12.56
N ASN A 204 9.52 -2.71 -13.02
CA ASN A 204 10.98 -2.59 -13.08
C ASN A 204 11.62 -2.34 -11.71
N LYS A 205 11.09 -3.00 -10.68
CA LYS A 205 11.69 -3.02 -9.35
C LYS A 205 13.01 -3.80 -9.36
N GLN A 206 14.08 -3.21 -8.85
CA GLN A 206 15.34 -3.95 -8.68
C GLN A 206 15.29 -4.86 -7.46
N ALA A 207 15.96 -6.03 -7.56
CA ALA A 207 16.23 -6.89 -6.42
C ALA A 207 17.03 -6.14 -5.36
N CYS A 208 16.39 -5.88 -4.23
CA CYS A 208 16.98 -5.13 -3.12
C CYS A 208 16.80 -5.86 -1.80
N ARG A 209 17.90 -5.97 -1.04
CA ARG A 209 17.90 -6.51 0.32
C ARG A 209 17.89 -5.41 1.38
N MET A 210 18.23 -4.18 1.01
CA MET A 210 18.12 -3.04 1.93
C MET A 210 16.68 -2.95 2.43
N PRO A 211 16.48 -2.62 3.72
CA PRO A 211 15.17 -2.57 4.32
C PRO A 211 14.32 -1.49 3.67
N GLU A 212 13.17 -1.90 3.17
CA GLU A 212 12.30 -1.05 2.39
C GLU A 212 10.82 -1.37 2.61
N ALA A 213 9.97 -0.40 2.32
CA ALA A 213 8.53 -0.55 2.29
C ALA A 213 7.88 0.37 1.25
N LEU A 214 6.73 -0.06 0.71
CA LEU A 214 5.84 0.76 -0.10
C LEU A 214 4.52 0.95 0.65
N TRP A 215 4.05 2.18 0.71
CA TRP A 215 2.85 2.58 1.44
C TRP A 215 1.87 3.31 0.55
N PHE A 216 0.59 3.01 0.70
CA PHE A 216 -0.51 3.72 0.07
C PHE A 216 -1.44 4.29 1.15
N SER A 217 -1.50 5.62 1.21
CA SER A 217 -2.11 6.34 2.33
C SER A 217 -3.46 6.93 1.96
N PHE A 218 -4.40 6.86 2.88
CA PHE A 218 -5.72 7.49 2.79
C PHE A 218 -5.93 8.34 4.03
N ILE A 219 -5.99 9.64 3.84
CA ILE A 219 -6.14 10.63 4.91
C ILE A 219 -7.47 11.34 4.65
N PRO A 220 -8.61 10.76 5.04
CA PRO A 220 -9.90 11.39 4.79
C PRO A 220 -10.10 12.62 5.66
N ARG A 221 -10.62 13.69 5.07
CA ARG A 221 -11.00 14.91 5.78
C ARG A 221 -12.20 14.64 6.70
N THR A 222 -11.99 14.79 8.01
CA THR A 222 -12.99 14.57 9.06
C THR A 222 -13.00 15.78 10.02
N PRO A 223 -13.85 16.80 9.80
CA PRO A 223 -13.77 18.08 10.52
C PRO A 223 -14.21 18.03 12.00
N GLY A 224 -14.49 16.85 12.55
CA GLY A 224 -14.95 16.65 13.92
C GLY A 224 -14.53 15.28 14.48
N GLU A 225 -15.22 14.83 15.54
CA GLU A 225 -15.02 13.48 16.05
C GLU A 225 -15.47 12.44 15.01
N ALA A 226 -14.51 11.62 14.58
CA ALA A 226 -14.75 10.52 13.66
C ALA A 226 -14.46 9.19 14.36
N SER A 227 -15.38 8.25 14.20
CA SER A 227 -15.17 6.87 14.61
C SER A 227 -14.50 6.07 13.49
N TRP A 228 -13.56 5.21 13.87
CA TRP A 228 -12.83 4.36 12.94
C TRP A 228 -13.05 2.90 13.30
N SER A 229 -13.30 2.06 12.30
CA SER A 229 -13.37 0.61 12.47
C SER A 229 -12.56 -0.12 11.41
N ILE A 230 -11.96 -1.24 11.80
CA ILE A 230 -11.22 -2.14 10.92
C ILE A 230 -11.91 -3.50 11.03
N ASP A 231 -12.37 -4.06 9.90
CA ASP A 231 -12.88 -5.43 9.89
C ASP A 231 -11.74 -6.40 10.21
N LYS A 232 -11.92 -7.21 11.25
CA LYS A 232 -11.03 -8.29 11.64
C LYS A 232 -11.84 -9.56 11.84
N LEU A 233 -11.69 -10.49 10.90
CA LEU A 233 -12.38 -11.79 10.93
C LEU A 233 -13.91 -11.67 11.06
N GLY A 234 -14.52 -10.65 10.44
CA GLY A 234 -15.96 -10.42 10.47
C GLY A 234 -16.45 -9.59 11.66
N GLN A 235 -15.55 -8.96 12.42
CA GLN A 235 -15.87 -8.08 13.54
C GLN A 235 -15.25 -6.70 13.34
N ASP A 236 -16.02 -5.66 13.68
CA ASP A 236 -15.53 -4.29 13.72
C ASP A 236 -14.64 -4.07 14.95
N VAL A 237 -13.39 -3.65 14.72
CA VAL A 237 -12.44 -3.31 15.79
C VAL A 237 -11.98 -1.86 15.62
N SER A 238 -12.16 -1.04 16.65
CA SER A 238 -11.57 0.30 16.71
C SER A 238 -10.05 0.20 16.88
N PRO A 239 -9.24 0.97 16.12
CA PRO A 239 -7.79 1.01 16.33
C PRO A 239 -7.41 1.59 17.71
N LEU A 240 -8.32 2.33 18.37
CA LEU A 240 -8.09 2.93 19.68
C LEU A 240 -8.39 1.97 20.85
N ASP A 241 -9.11 0.88 20.59
CA ASP A 241 -9.49 -0.11 21.60
C ASP A 241 -8.47 -1.26 21.75
N VAL A 242 -7.26 -1.07 21.21
CA VAL A 242 -6.16 -2.01 21.39
C VAL A 242 -5.50 -1.80 22.75
N VAL A 243 -5.50 -2.86 23.56
CA VAL A 243 -4.90 -2.85 24.91
C VAL A 243 -3.41 -2.51 24.87
N GLU A 244 -2.90 -2.03 26.01
CA GLU A 244 -1.47 -1.76 26.17
C GLU A 244 -0.64 -3.04 25.94
N ASN A 245 0.53 -2.89 25.33
CA ASN A 245 1.42 -3.96 24.87
C ASN A 245 0.83 -4.85 23.76
N GLY A 246 -0.40 -4.58 23.30
CA GLY A 246 -0.88 -5.02 22.00
C GLY A 246 -0.26 -4.20 20.88
N ASN A 247 -0.29 -4.73 19.65
CA ASN A 247 0.17 -3.96 18.50
C ASN A 247 -0.89 -2.89 18.10
N ARG A 248 -0.73 -1.68 18.62
CA ARG A 248 -1.63 -0.52 18.39
C ARG A 248 -1.49 0.11 17.00
N HIS A 249 -0.41 -0.18 16.29
CA HIS A 249 -0.02 0.56 15.09
C HIS A 249 0.05 -0.28 13.81
N LEU A 250 -0.14 -1.60 13.88
CA LEU A 250 -0.20 -2.47 12.71
C LEU A 250 -1.34 -3.49 12.85
N HIS A 251 -2.26 -3.43 11.90
CA HIS A 251 -3.47 -4.23 11.86
C HIS A 251 -3.54 -5.00 10.54
N ALA A 252 -4.16 -6.17 10.53
CA ALA A 252 -4.60 -6.80 9.28
C ALA A 252 -6.08 -6.46 9.08
N SER A 253 -6.42 -5.71 8.02
CA SER A 253 -7.79 -5.50 7.59
C SER A 253 -8.29 -6.71 6.81
N GLY A 254 -9.51 -7.15 7.10
CA GLY A 254 -10.25 -8.10 6.29
C GLY A 254 -10.90 -7.40 5.10
N GLN A 255 -12.20 -7.12 5.19
CA GLN A 255 -12.99 -6.56 4.09
C GLN A 255 -12.84 -5.04 3.94
N TYR A 256 -12.63 -4.32 5.04
CA TYR A 256 -12.60 -2.86 5.01
C TYR A 256 -11.91 -2.21 6.21
N VAL A 257 -11.57 -0.94 6.00
CA VAL A 257 -11.40 0.08 7.04
C VAL A 257 -12.46 1.15 6.80
N ARG A 258 -13.19 1.55 7.83
CA ARG A 258 -14.27 2.53 7.75
C ARG A 258 -13.99 3.70 8.68
N VAL A 259 -14.32 4.89 8.21
CA VAL A 259 -14.41 6.10 9.01
C VAL A 259 -15.82 6.67 8.91
N GLU A 260 -16.39 7.07 10.02
CA GLU A 260 -17.73 7.66 10.12
C GLU A 260 -17.69 8.89 11.01
N ASP A 261 -18.25 9.99 10.53
CA ASP A 261 -18.52 11.19 11.31
C ASP A 261 -19.97 11.67 11.12
N ALA A 262 -20.33 12.79 11.72
CA ALA A 262 -21.69 13.33 11.68
C ALA A 262 -22.19 13.66 10.26
N GLU A 263 -21.30 13.78 9.27
CA GLU A 263 -21.63 14.13 7.88
C GLU A 263 -21.65 12.90 6.95
N GLY A 264 -21.33 11.70 7.45
CA GLY A 264 -21.43 10.42 6.73
C GLY A 264 -20.23 9.50 6.95
N ASP A 265 -20.14 8.44 6.15
CA ASP A 265 -19.05 7.46 6.21
C ASP A 265 -18.31 7.25 4.89
N LEU A 266 -17.05 6.82 5.03
CA LEU A 266 -16.16 6.43 3.96
C LEU A 266 -15.59 5.05 4.28
N THR A 267 -15.78 4.11 3.36
CA THR A 267 -15.23 2.76 3.45
C THR A 267 -14.09 2.59 2.45
N ILE A 268 -12.96 2.07 2.93
CA ILE A 268 -11.76 1.74 2.16
C ILE A 268 -11.61 0.22 2.14
N THR A 269 -11.69 -0.38 0.96
CA THR A 269 -11.49 -1.81 0.76
C THR A 269 -10.19 -2.04 -0.02
N ALA A 270 -9.23 -2.72 0.59
CA ALA A 270 -7.99 -3.12 -0.05
C ALA A 270 -8.08 -4.59 -0.49
N LEU A 271 -8.07 -4.85 -1.80
CA LEU A 271 -8.30 -6.19 -2.33
C LEU A 271 -7.05 -7.07 -2.33
N ASP A 272 -5.88 -6.43 -2.35
CA ASP A 272 -4.58 -7.10 -2.56
C ASP A 272 -3.55 -6.75 -1.47
N SER A 273 -3.93 -5.98 -0.44
CA SER A 273 -3.06 -5.65 0.70
C SER A 273 -3.84 -5.64 2.02
N THR A 274 -3.41 -6.45 2.99
CA THR A 274 -4.12 -6.58 4.28
C THR A 274 -3.50 -5.77 5.40
N LEU A 275 -2.19 -5.51 5.39
CA LEU A 275 -1.52 -4.80 6.47
C LEU A 275 -1.81 -3.30 6.39
N VAL A 276 -2.41 -2.75 7.43
CA VAL A 276 -2.77 -1.34 7.55
C VAL A 276 -2.27 -0.76 8.88
N ALA A 277 -1.72 0.45 8.80
CA ALA A 277 -1.23 1.21 9.95
C ALA A 277 -2.15 2.42 10.19
N PRO A 278 -2.83 2.51 11.34
CA PRO A 278 -3.60 3.68 11.73
C PRO A 278 -2.68 4.86 12.11
N GLY A 279 -3.02 6.06 11.67
CA GLY A 279 -2.37 7.33 11.95
C GLY A 279 -1.02 7.55 11.26
N GLU A 280 -0.12 6.58 11.29
CA GLU A 280 1.13 6.68 10.55
C GLU A 280 1.73 5.32 10.19
N PRO A 281 2.51 5.23 9.10
CA PRO A 281 3.25 4.02 8.82
C PRO A 281 4.27 3.74 9.94
N SER A 282 4.15 2.57 10.60
CA SER A 282 4.86 2.28 11.86
C SER A 282 5.64 0.95 11.83
N LEU A 283 6.19 0.58 10.68
CA LEU A 283 7.13 -0.55 10.62
C LEU A 283 8.41 -0.22 11.40
N LEU A 284 8.94 -1.18 12.15
CA LEU A 284 10.10 -1.01 13.04
C LEU A 284 9.93 0.13 14.06
N ASN A 285 8.71 0.31 14.56
CA ASN A 285 8.44 1.22 15.66
C ASN A 285 7.33 0.63 16.55
N PHE A 286 7.72 0.15 17.72
CA PHE A 286 6.81 -0.47 18.68
C PHE A 286 6.70 0.40 19.93
N HIS A 287 5.52 0.92 20.20
CA HIS A 287 5.24 1.69 21.40
C HIS A 287 3.76 1.63 21.78
N ASN A 288 3.47 2.01 23.02
CA ASN A 288 2.11 2.03 23.57
C ASN A 288 1.37 3.35 23.29
N GLY A 289 1.85 4.17 22.35
CA GLY A 289 1.10 5.36 21.94
C GLY A 289 -0.23 4.96 21.32
N GLN A 290 -1.26 5.80 21.42
CA GLN A 290 -2.44 5.63 20.57
C GLN A 290 -2.13 6.22 19.19
N PRO A 291 -2.63 5.64 18.10
CA PRO A 291 -2.49 6.24 16.78
C PRO A 291 -3.28 7.55 16.71
N ASP A 292 -2.70 8.56 16.08
CA ASP A 292 -3.40 9.79 15.76
C ASP A 292 -4.24 9.59 14.51
N MET A 293 -5.54 9.31 14.71
CA MET A 293 -6.46 9.00 13.61
C MET A 293 -6.74 10.18 12.67
N THR A 294 -6.37 11.41 13.03
CA THR A 294 -6.47 12.56 12.12
C THR A 294 -5.53 12.42 10.91
N ARG A 295 -4.49 11.61 11.04
CA ARG A 295 -3.50 11.32 9.99
C ARG A 295 -3.87 10.12 9.11
N GLY A 296 -5.09 9.58 9.28
CA GLY A 296 -5.68 8.59 8.38
C GLY A 296 -5.18 7.17 8.59
N VAL A 297 -5.10 6.41 7.49
CA VAL A 297 -4.64 5.01 7.48
C VAL A 297 -3.70 4.74 6.31
N HIS A 298 -2.74 3.85 6.53
CA HIS A 298 -1.66 3.58 5.59
C HIS A 298 -1.56 2.09 5.30
N PHE A 299 -1.84 1.68 4.08
CA PHE A 299 -1.73 0.29 3.66
C PHE A 299 -0.30 -0.01 3.23
N ASN A 300 0.30 -1.03 3.83
CA ASN A 300 1.58 -1.54 3.38
C ASN A 300 1.35 -2.43 2.15
N LEU A 301 1.91 -2.02 1.02
CA LEU A 301 1.82 -2.77 -0.23
C LEU A 301 2.89 -3.86 -0.29
N TYR A 302 4.06 -3.56 0.25
CA TYR A 302 5.20 -4.45 0.30
C TYR A 302 6.19 -3.97 1.36
N ASN A 303 6.92 -4.90 1.96
CA ASN A 303 8.13 -4.65 2.73
C ASN A 303 9.01 -5.91 2.76
N ASN A 304 10.30 -5.77 3.05
CA ASN A 304 11.25 -6.89 3.18
C ASN A 304 11.94 -6.93 4.55
N LEU A 305 11.31 -6.39 5.60
CA LEU A 305 11.99 -6.10 6.87
C LEU A 305 12.30 -7.35 7.67
N TRP A 306 11.43 -8.34 7.58
CA TRP A 306 11.48 -9.55 8.40
C TRP A 306 12.39 -10.60 7.79
N GLY A 307 13.29 -11.15 8.60
CA GLY A 307 14.20 -12.24 8.18
C GLY A 307 13.47 -13.57 7.95
N THR A 308 12.28 -13.71 8.51
CA THR A 308 11.43 -14.89 8.36
C THR A 308 10.38 -14.66 7.28
N ASN A 309 10.25 -15.64 6.39
CA ASN A 309 9.07 -15.81 5.56
C ASN A 309 8.84 -14.81 4.40
N PHE A 310 9.87 -14.18 3.82
CA PHE A 310 9.73 -13.45 2.54
C PHE A 310 11.01 -13.51 1.69
N PRO A 311 10.95 -13.42 0.34
CA PRO A 311 12.14 -13.32 -0.50
C PRO A 311 12.99 -12.11 -0.10
N MET A 312 14.26 -12.34 0.25
CA MET A 312 15.19 -11.26 0.65
C MET A 312 15.50 -10.28 -0.49
N TRP A 313 15.34 -10.72 -1.74
CA TRP A 313 15.49 -9.91 -2.95
C TRP A 313 14.21 -10.04 -3.78
N PHE A 314 13.25 -9.15 -3.54
CA PHE A 314 12.03 -9.08 -4.33
C PHE A 314 12.19 -8.07 -5.48
N GLU A 315 11.92 -8.53 -6.70
CA GLU A 315 12.15 -7.79 -7.96
C GLU A 315 11.01 -7.92 -8.96
N GLU A 316 9.84 -8.37 -8.50
CA GLU A 316 8.68 -8.54 -9.37
C GLU A 316 7.84 -7.27 -9.44
N ASP A 317 7.14 -7.16 -10.56
CA ASP A 317 6.07 -6.20 -10.76
C ASP A 317 4.87 -6.59 -9.90
N CYS A 318 4.10 -5.62 -9.40
CA CYS A 318 2.90 -5.89 -8.60
C CYS A 318 1.75 -4.96 -8.94
N ARG A 319 0.56 -5.38 -8.50
CA ARG A 319 -0.71 -4.69 -8.67
C ARG A 319 -1.51 -4.71 -7.38
N PHE A 320 -2.08 -3.57 -7.02
CA PHE A 320 -2.90 -3.38 -5.83
C PHE A 320 -4.17 -2.61 -6.18
N ARG A 321 -5.32 -3.21 -5.85
CA ARG A 321 -6.61 -2.61 -6.13
C ARG A 321 -7.30 -2.20 -4.83
N PHE A 322 -7.90 -1.02 -4.88
CA PHE A 322 -8.70 -0.47 -3.81
C PHE A 322 -10.08 -0.06 -4.32
N VAL A 323 -11.08 -0.19 -3.47
CA VAL A 323 -12.42 0.35 -3.71
C VAL A 323 -12.75 1.29 -2.56
N ILE A 324 -13.07 2.53 -2.89
CA ILE A 324 -13.48 3.56 -1.94
C ILE A 324 -14.96 3.82 -2.15
N ARG A 325 -15.76 3.69 -1.09
CA ARG A 325 -17.20 3.95 -1.13
C ARG A 325 -17.54 5.03 -0.12
N LYS A 326 -18.38 5.97 -0.54
CA LYS A 326 -19.11 6.84 0.39
C LYS A 326 -20.50 6.25 0.56
N CYS A 327 -21.04 6.27 1.76
CA CYS A 327 -22.48 6.18 1.90
C CYS A 327 -23.06 7.60 1.88
N CYS A 328 -24.06 7.81 1.03
CA CYS A 328 -24.84 9.04 1.08
C CYS A 328 -25.84 8.90 2.22
N VAL A 329 -25.83 9.86 3.16
CA VAL A 329 -26.92 10.06 4.12
C VAL A 329 -28.09 10.75 3.41
#